data_AF-A0A9D6F7Z6-F1
#
_entry.id   AF-A0A9D6F7Z6-F1
#
_cell.length_a   1.000
_cell.length_b   1.000
_cell.length_c   1.000
_cell.angle_alpha   90.00
_cell.angle_beta   90.00
_cell.angle_gamma   90.00
#
_symmetry.space_group_name_H-M   'P 1'
#
loop_
_entity.id
_entity.type
_entity.pdbx_description
1 polymer ?
#
loop_
_entity_poly.entity_id
_entity_poly.type
_entity_poly.pdbx_seq_one_letter_code
_entity_poly.pdbx_strand_id
1 'polypeptide(L)'
;MHPAIAIGEAYVRGDLEALRSLLGEPADFPNCRGPRGVGGIILEYAIYWSPLPFLKKLLELGTNPNYDDHAGFPSLIAALSTERTDKLAVLELLLS
;
A
#
# COMPACT_ATOMS: atom_id res chain seq x y z
N MET A 1 -16.48 -11.39 11.01
CA MET A 1 -15.08 -11.00 10.74
C MET A 1 -15.07 -9.50 10.51
N HIS A 2 -14.25 -8.73 11.24
CA HIS A 2 -14.24 -7.28 11.05
C HIS A 2 -13.62 -6.97 9.67
N PRO A 3 -14.24 -6.16 8.79
CA PRO A 3 -13.79 -5.96 7.41
C PRO A 3 -12.32 -5.51 7.31
N ALA A 4 -11.84 -4.72 8.28
CA ALA A 4 -10.43 -4.33 8.38
C ALA A 4 -9.45 -5.50 8.54
N ILE A 5 -9.83 -6.59 9.22
CA ILE A 5 -8.96 -7.77 9.41
C ILE A 5 -8.76 -8.48 8.06
N ALA A 6 -9.84 -8.73 7.33
CA ALA A 6 -9.77 -9.38 6.02
C ALA A 6 -8.94 -8.56 5.01
N ILE A 7 -9.08 -7.23 5.04
CA ILE A 7 -8.25 -6.33 4.23
C ILE A 7 -6.78 -6.44 4.63
N GLY A 8 -6.47 -6.41 5.93
CA GLY A 8 -5.10 -6.60 6.43
C GLY A 8 -4.49 -7.94 5.98
N GLU A 9 -5.26 -9.02 6.03
CA GLU A 9 -4.83 -10.33 5.54
C GLU A 9 -4.56 -10.33 4.02
N ALA A 10 -5.36 -9.63 3.23
CA ALA A 10 -5.13 -9.49 1.79
C ALA A 10 -3.79 -8.78 1.49
N TYR A 11 -3.46 -7.72 2.22
CA TYR A 11 -2.15 -7.06 2.13
C TYR A 11 -1.00 -8.02 2.47
N VAL A 12 -1.09 -8.70 3.61
CA VAL A 12 -0.03 -9.62 4.06
C VAL A 12 0.18 -10.78 3.07
N ARG A 13 -0.89 -11.28 2.46
CA ARG A 13 -0.81 -12.32 1.42
C ARG A 13 -0.36 -11.80 0.06
N GLY A 14 -0.40 -10.49 -0.17
CA GLY A 14 -0.18 -9.89 -1.48
C GLY A 14 -1.31 -10.21 -2.47
N ASP A 15 -2.55 -10.35 -1.99
CA ASP A 15 -3.71 -10.67 -2.81
C ASP A 15 -4.42 -9.39 -3.29
N LEU A 16 -4.01 -8.91 -4.46
CA LEU A 16 -4.50 -7.63 -5.01
C LEU A 16 -5.96 -7.69 -5.45
N GLU A 17 -6.39 -8.85 -5.96
CA GLU A 17 -7.77 -9.06 -6.40
C GLU A 17 -8.70 -9.09 -5.20
N ALA A 18 -8.35 -9.86 -4.16
CA ALA A 18 -9.10 -9.86 -2.92
C ALA A 18 -9.11 -8.47 -2.26
N LEU A 19 -7.97 -7.76 -2.24
CA LEU A 19 -7.93 -6.40 -1.71
C LEU A 19 -8.93 -5.49 -2.42
N ARG A 20 -8.90 -5.46 -3.76
CA ARG A 20 -9.77 -4.60 -4.56
C ARG A 20 -11.26 -4.93 -4.34
N SER A 21 -11.59 -6.22 -4.30
CA SER A 21 -12.94 -6.69 -4.01
C SER A 21 -13.41 -6.30 -2.59
N LEU A 22 -12.55 -6.47 -1.58
CA LEU A 22 -12.83 -6.13 -0.18
C LEU A 22 -12.98 -4.62 0.05
N LEU A 23 -12.32 -3.79 -0.77
CA LEU A 23 -12.49 -2.34 -0.79
C LEU A 23 -13.77 -1.89 -1.52
N GLY A 24 -14.52 -2.81 -2.13
CA GLY A 24 -15.76 -2.52 -2.85
C GLY A 24 -15.55 -1.96 -4.25
N GLU A 25 -14.47 -2.36 -4.93
CA GLU A 25 -14.19 -1.96 -6.32
C GLU A 25 -14.16 -0.43 -6.54
N PRO A 26 -13.38 0.33 -5.75
CA PRO A 26 -13.39 1.78 -5.82
C PRO A 26 -12.90 2.27 -7.19
N ALA A 27 -13.57 3.30 -7.74
CA ALA A 27 -13.29 3.84 -9.07
C ALA A 27 -11.90 4.50 -9.18
N ASP A 28 -11.35 4.96 -8.06
CA ASP A 28 -10.03 5.59 -7.93
C ASP A 28 -8.93 4.61 -7.51
N PHE A 29 -9.19 3.30 -7.50
CA PHE A 29 -8.15 2.29 -7.29
C PHE A 29 -7.02 2.43 -8.33
N PRO A 30 -5.72 2.34 -7.95
CA PRO A 30 -5.16 2.03 -6.63
C PRO A 30 -4.77 3.26 -5.78
N ASN A 31 -5.42 4.41 -5.95
CA ASN A 31 -5.16 5.63 -5.19
C ASN A 31 -6.22 5.92 -4.11
N CYS A 32 -7.20 5.02 -3.96
CA CYS A 32 -8.29 5.14 -3.02
C CYS A 32 -7.80 5.15 -1.56
N ARG A 33 -8.68 5.64 -0.67
CA ARG A 33 -8.46 5.56 0.77
C ARG A 33 -8.84 4.18 1.32
N GLY A 34 -8.06 3.70 2.29
CA GLY A 34 -8.42 2.53 3.08
C GLY A 34 -9.49 2.84 4.12
N PRO A 35 -10.28 1.85 4.58
CA PRO A 35 -11.14 2.03 5.74
C PRO A 35 -10.32 2.28 7.02
N ARG A 36 -10.99 2.73 8.07
CA ARG A 36 -10.36 2.99 9.37
C ARG A 36 -9.60 1.74 9.87
N GLY A 37 -8.31 1.91 10.16
CA GLY A 37 -7.43 0.86 10.66
C GLY A 37 -6.46 0.28 9.62
N VAL A 38 -6.60 0.61 8.34
CA VAL A 38 -5.71 0.15 7.25
C VAL A 38 -5.06 1.30 6.46
N GLY A 39 -4.70 2.38 7.18
CA GLY A 39 -4.03 3.56 6.61
C GLY A 39 -4.95 4.51 5.83
N GLY A 40 -4.50 5.75 5.63
CA GLY A 40 -5.26 6.76 4.90
C GLY A 40 -5.23 6.56 3.39
N ILE A 41 -4.13 6.01 2.86
CA ILE A 41 -3.91 5.65 1.45
C ILE A 41 -3.47 4.18 1.37
N ILE A 42 -3.98 3.43 0.40
CA ILE A 42 -3.71 1.98 0.30
C ILE A 42 -2.22 1.65 0.14
N LEU A 43 -1.47 2.49 -0.59
CA LEU A 43 -0.04 2.30 -0.79
C LEU A 43 0.75 2.38 0.52
N GLU A 44 0.38 3.30 1.41
CA GLU A 44 1.04 3.46 2.70
C GLU A 44 0.99 2.15 3.49
N TYR A 45 -0.20 1.57 3.63
CA TYR A 45 -0.38 0.32 4.37
C TYR A 45 0.32 -0.85 3.67
N ALA A 46 0.34 -0.86 2.33
CA ALA A 46 1.07 -1.86 1.58
C ALA A 46 2.58 -1.83 1.90
N ILE A 47 3.18 -0.64 2.03
CA ILE A 47 4.61 -0.49 2.34
C ILE A 47 4.95 -1.16 3.67
N TYR A 48 4.10 -0.99 4.69
CA TYR A 48 4.31 -1.62 5.99
C TYR A 48 4.14 -3.15 5.96
N TRP A 49 3.13 -3.66 5.25
CA TRP A 49 2.63 -5.02 5.50
C TRP A 49 2.71 -5.99 4.32
N SER A 50 2.94 -5.51 3.10
CA SER A 50 2.83 -6.33 1.88
C SER A 50 4.18 -6.81 1.34
N PRO A 51 4.23 -7.94 0.63
CA PRO A 51 5.47 -8.41 0.02
C PRO A 51 5.89 -7.51 -1.15
N LEU A 52 7.20 -7.44 -1.45
CA LEU A 52 7.76 -6.58 -2.52
C LEU A 52 7.06 -6.73 -3.89
N PRO A 53 6.71 -7.94 -4.38
CA PRO A 53 5.99 -8.08 -5.65
C PRO A 53 4.61 -7.41 -5.66
N PHE A 54 3.95 -7.32 -4.50
CA PHE A 54 2.67 -6.63 -4.38
C PHE A 54 2.84 -5.11 -4.55
N LEU A 55 3.86 -4.54 -3.92
CA LEU A 55 4.21 -3.12 -4.08
C LEU A 55 4.52 -2.80 -5.54
N LYS A 56 5.34 -3.64 -6.18
CA LYS A 56 5.64 -3.50 -7.61
C LYS A 56 4.37 -3.49 -8.46
N LYS A 57 3.44 -4.40 -8.20
CA LYS A 57 2.15 -4.48 -8.93
C LYS A 57 1.27 -3.24 -8.71
N LEU A 58 1.24 -2.68 -7.50
CA LEU A 58 0.51 -1.42 -7.23
C LEU A 58 1.12 -0.24 -7.99
N LEU A 59 2.45 -0.15 -8.04
CA LEU A 59 3.18 0.89 -8.80
C LEU A 59 2.94 0.74 -10.30
N GLU A 60 2.99 -0.47 -10.84
CA GLU A 60 2.66 -0.76 -12.25
C GLU A 60 1.22 -0.38 -12.62
N LEU A 61 0.29 -0.39 -11.66
CA LEU A 61 -1.09 0.06 -11.85
C LEU A 61 -1.27 1.58 -11.75
N GLY A 62 -0.19 2.34 -11.51
CA GLY A 62 -0.24 3.80 -11.43
C GLY A 62 -0.69 4.35 -10.08
N THR A 63 -0.41 3.63 -8.99
CA THR A 63 -0.52 4.24 -7.65
C THR A 63 0.47 5.41 -7.56
N ASN A 64 0.08 6.50 -6.92
CA ASN A 64 0.90 7.68 -6.76
C ASN A 64 1.74 7.55 -5.47
N PRO A 65 3.07 7.35 -5.54
CA PRO A 65 3.92 7.29 -4.35
C PRO A 65 4.07 8.64 -3.63
N ASN A 66 3.79 9.74 -4.33
CA ASN A 66 3.84 11.11 -3.83
C ASN A 66 2.43 11.67 -3.68
N TYR A 67 1.54 10.90 -3.03
CA TYR A 67 0.19 11.37 -2.70
C TYR A 67 0.25 12.60 -1.79
N ASP A 68 -0.79 13.43 -1.85
CA ASP A 68 -0.85 14.67 -1.09
C ASP A 68 -0.85 14.38 0.41
N ASP A 69 0.30 14.65 1.04
CA ASP A 69 0.53 14.54 2.46
C ASP A 69 1.47 15.66 2.92
N HIS A 70 1.22 16.17 4.12
CA HIS A 70 1.97 17.26 4.72
C HIS A 70 3.48 16.99 4.87
N ALA A 71 3.92 15.72 4.89
CA ALA A 71 5.33 15.37 5.01
C ALA A 71 6.10 15.38 3.67
N GLY A 72 5.43 15.64 2.55
CA GLY A 72 6.03 15.86 1.22
C GLY A 72 6.43 14.59 0.45
N PHE A 73 6.96 13.57 1.13
CA PHE A 73 7.36 12.28 0.51
C PHE A 73 6.82 11.09 1.31
N PRO A 74 5.49 10.92 1.37
CA PRO A 74 4.89 10.06 2.38
C PRO A 74 5.27 8.58 2.19
N SER A 75 5.38 8.07 0.96
CA SER A 75 5.80 6.68 0.72
C SER A 75 7.26 6.44 1.09
N LEU A 76 8.17 7.38 0.81
CA LEU A 76 9.58 7.26 1.19
C LEU A 76 9.73 7.30 2.72
N ILE A 77 9.00 8.19 3.39
CA ILE A 77 8.98 8.26 4.84
C ILE A 77 8.46 6.94 5.43
N ALA A 78 7.35 6.41 4.92
CA ALA A 78 6.83 5.12 5.35
C ALA A 78 7.86 4.00 5.18
N ALA A 79 8.51 3.90 4.02
CA ALA A 79 9.53 2.88 3.75
C ALA A 79 10.70 2.97 4.74
N LEU A 80 11.20 4.19 5.01
CA LEU A 80 12.28 4.45 5.95
C LEU A 80 11.90 4.11 7.40
N SER A 81 10.63 4.32 7.78
CA SER A 81 10.08 4.02 9.10
C SER A 81 9.81 2.55 9.38
N THR A 82 9.85 1.67 8.37
CA THR A 82 9.65 0.22 8.57
C THR A 82 10.90 -0.49 9.10
N GLU A 83 10.78 -1.69 9.66
CA GLU A 83 11.92 -2.57 10.01
C GLU A 83 12.12 -3.69 8.97
N ARG A 84 11.67 -3.47 7.74
CA ARG A 84 11.71 -4.49 6.68
C ARG A 84 13.15 -4.83 6.27
N THR A 85 13.42 -6.12 6.07
CA THR A 85 14.71 -6.58 5.55
C THR A 85 14.93 -6.21 4.09
N ASP A 86 13.86 -6.05 3.31
CA ASP A 86 13.87 -5.63 1.90
C ASP A 86 13.68 -4.11 1.73
N LYS A 87 13.88 -3.30 2.78
CA LYS A 87 13.67 -1.84 2.78
C LYS A 87 14.35 -1.13 1.59
N LEU A 88 15.59 -1.49 1.26
CA LEU A 88 16.31 -0.88 0.14
C LEU A 88 15.63 -1.15 -1.20
N ALA A 89 15.11 -2.37 -1.41
CA ALA A 89 14.38 -2.71 -2.63
C ALA A 89 13.04 -1.95 -2.71
N VAL A 90 12.37 -1.70 -1.58
CA VAL A 90 11.18 -0.84 -1.54
C VAL A 90 11.54 0.59 -1.94
N LEU A 91 12.64 1.14 -1.43
CA LEU A 91 13.10 2.49 -1.81
C LEU A 91 13.45 2.57 -3.29
N GLU A 92 14.13 1.56 -3.84
CA GLU A 92 14.43 1.48 -5.27
C GLU A 92 13.15 1.51 -6.11
N LEU A 93 12.12 0.75 -5.73
CA LEU A 93 10.82 0.76 -6.43
C LEU A 93 10.12 2.12 -6.37
N LEU A 94 10.26 2.86 -5.27
CA LEU A 94 9.63 4.17 -5.11
C LEU A 94 10.37 5.30 -5.85
N LEU A 95 11.62 5.07 -6.25
CA LEU A 95 12.48 6.05 -6.92
C LEU A 95 12.60 5.82 -8.44
N SER A 96 12.13 4.67 -8.94
CA SER A 96 12.14 4.31 -10.37
C SER A 96 10.99 4.95 -11.14
#